data_AF-A0A6L8NCQ8-F1
#
_entry.id   AF-A0A6L8NCQ8-F1
#
_cell.length_a   1.000
_cell.length_b   1.000
_cell.length_c   1.000
_cell.angle_alpha   90.00
_cell.angle_beta   90.00
_cell.angle_gamma   90.00
#
_symmetry.space_group_name_H-M   'P 1'
#
loop_
_entity.id
_entity.type
_entity.pdbx_description
1 polymer ?
#
loop_
_entity_poly.entity_id
_entity_poly.type
_entity_poly.pdbx_seq_one_letter_code
_entity_poly.pdbx_strand_id
1 'polypeptide(L)'
;PAVRPRDAADAVAKAAVEHGLVLVEGAGGLLVRFDDDGGTLADTAALLDAPVLLVAPAGLGTLNGVALTAEVLRARGVGLLGVVVGSWPGCPDLAARCNLTDLPAVAGAPLLGAVPEGAGGLSPAVFRRRAADWLAPELGGRWDAAAFTAAAG
;
A
#
# COMPACT_ATOMS: atom_id res chain seq x y z
N PRO A 1 17.21 7.85 -16.59
CA PRO A 1 18.23 6.81 -16.30
C PRO A 1 17.53 5.54 -15.82
N ALA A 2 18.01 4.36 -16.24
CA ALA A 2 17.52 3.09 -15.70
C ALA A 2 17.83 3.00 -14.20
N VAL A 3 16.90 2.47 -13.40
CA VAL A 3 17.08 2.24 -11.96
C VAL A 3 17.11 0.74 -11.73
N ARG A 4 18.31 0.17 -11.58
CA ARG A 4 18.44 -1.26 -11.33
C ARG A 4 17.98 -1.59 -9.91
N PRO A 5 17.28 -2.71 -9.67
CA PRO A 5 16.83 -3.10 -8.34
C PRO A 5 17.93 -3.14 -7.28
N ARG A 6 19.14 -3.56 -7.67
CA ARG A 6 20.31 -3.58 -6.76
C ARG A 6 20.76 -2.17 -6.36
N ASP A 7 20.82 -1.24 -7.31
CA ASP A 7 21.21 0.14 -7.00
C ASP A 7 20.18 0.81 -6.08
N ALA A 8 18.89 0.52 -6.29
CA ALA A 8 17.81 0.97 -5.41
C ALA A 8 17.93 0.35 -4.02
N ALA A 9 18.17 -0.97 -3.92
CA ALA A 9 18.36 -1.66 -2.66
C ALA A 9 19.56 -1.11 -1.87
N ASP A 10 20.69 -0.85 -2.52
CA ASP A 10 21.87 -0.28 -1.88
C ASP A 10 21.59 1.13 -1.32
N ALA A 11 20.87 1.96 -2.08
CA ALA A 11 20.46 3.29 -1.63
C ALA A 11 19.52 3.22 -0.42
N VAL A 12 18.58 2.28 -0.42
CA VAL A 12 17.65 2.05 0.69
C VAL A 12 18.39 1.54 1.93
N ALA A 13 19.30 0.57 1.77
CA ALA A 13 20.10 0.04 2.86
C ALA A 13 20.97 1.13 3.51
N LYS A 14 21.54 2.03 2.71
CA LYS A 14 22.26 3.20 3.24
C LYS A 14 21.33 4.14 4.03
N ALA A 15 20.16 4.47 3.49
CA ALA A 15 19.20 5.32 4.18
C ALA A 15 18.70 4.69 5.50
N ALA A 16 18.55 3.37 5.54
CA ALA A 16 18.11 2.64 6.73
C ALA A 16 19.14 2.66 7.88
N VAL A 17 20.42 2.96 7.61
CA VAL A 17 21.42 3.19 8.67
C VAL A 17 21.15 4.50 9.42
N GLU A 18 20.66 5.52 8.71
CA GLU A 18 20.48 6.88 9.24
C GLU A 18 19.04 7.14 9.73
N HIS A 19 18.08 6.33 9.30
CA HIS A 19 16.66 6.52 9.56
C HIS A 19 16.00 5.27 10.15
N GLY A 20 15.19 5.45 11.20
CA GLY A 20 14.44 4.34 11.82
C GLY A 20 13.26 3.81 10.98
N LEU A 21 12.89 4.50 9.90
CA LEU A 21 11.89 4.08 8.93
C LEU A 21 12.25 4.66 7.56
N VAL A 22 12.27 3.80 6.53
CA VAL A 22 12.44 4.18 5.13
C VAL A 22 11.23 3.70 4.35
N LEU A 23 10.54 4.63 3.68
CA LEU A 23 9.45 4.32 2.76
C LEU A 23 9.99 4.33 1.34
N VAL A 24 9.77 3.26 0.59
CA VAL A 24 10.18 3.12 -0.80
C VAL A 24 8.94 3.11 -1.68
N GLU A 25 8.74 4.17 -2.44
CA GLU A 25 7.67 4.27 -3.42
C GLU A 25 8.19 3.82 -4.79
N GLY A 26 7.50 2.87 -5.42
CA GLY A 26 7.76 2.52 -6.82
C GLY A 26 7.12 3.51 -7.79
N ALA A 27 7.30 3.26 -9.09
CA ALA A 27 6.60 4.02 -10.13
C ALA A 27 5.48 3.16 -10.74
N GLY A 28 4.22 3.48 -10.41
CA GLY A 28 3.06 2.73 -10.92
C GLY A 28 2.82 1.42 -10.15
N GLY A 29 2.65 0.31 -10.88
CA GLY A 29 2.37 -1.00 -10.29
C GLY A 29 3.63 -1.77 -9.86
N LEU A 30 3.45 -2.78 -9.00
CA LEU A 30 4.53 -3.62 -8.44
C LEU A 30 5.52 -4.18 -9.49
N LEU A 31 5.02 -4.51 -10.68
CA LEU A 31 5.78 -5.13 -11.78
C LEU A 31 6.16 -4.15 -12.90
N VAL A 32 6.05 -2.84 -12.68
CA VAL A 32 6.59 -1.86 -13.62
C VAL A 32 8.11 -2.02 -13.69
N ARG A 33 8.63 -2.06 -14.92
CA ARG A 33 10.06 -2.23 -15.19
C ARG A 33 10.78 -0.89 -15.08
N PHE A 34 11.87 -0.88 -14.33
CA PHE A 34 12.69 0.30 -14.06
C PHE A 34 14.00 0.33 -14.87
N ASP A 35 14.36 -0.81 -15.47
CA ASP A 35 15.53 -0.97 -16.32
C ASP A 35 15.22 -1.87 -17.54
N ASP A 36 16.19 -1.96 -18.45
CA ASP A 36 16.09 -2.75 -19.69
C ASP A 36 16.15 -4.26 -19.42
N ASP A 37 16.68 -4.67 -18.27
CA ASP A 37 16.75 -6.08 -17.82
C ASP A 37 15.43 -6.57 -17.20
N GLY A 38 14.46 -5.65 -17.04
CA GLY A 38 13.12 -5.94 -16.56
C GLY A 38 12.98 -5.96 -15.04
N GLY A 39 13.92 -5.37 -14.30
CA GLY A 39 13.88 -5.19 -12.86
C GLY A 39 12.69 -4.34 -12.40
N THR A 40 12.06 -4.74 -11.30
CA THR A 40 10.82 -4.15 -10.78
C THR A 40 10.93 -3.79 -9.29
N LEU A 41 9.88 -3.18 -8.74
CA LEU A 41 9.79 -2.94 -7.30
C LEU A 41 9.77 -4.26 -6.51
N ALA A 42 9.14 -5.31 -7.04
CA ALA A 42 9.13 -6.61 -6.40
C ALA A 42 10.54 -7.21 -6.25
N ASP A 43 11.42 -7.00 -7.23
CA ASP A 43 12.81 -7.45 -7.15
C ASP A 43 13.60 -6.67 -6.11
N THR A 44 13.34 -5.35 -6.01
CA THR A 44 13.96 -4.49 -5.00
C THR A 44 13.50 -4.91 -3.59
N ALA A 45 12.20 -5.15 -3.40
CA ALA A 45 11.65 -5.61 -2.12
C ALA A 45 12.21 -6.97 -1.71
N ALA A 46 12.35 -7.91 -2.66
CA ALA A 46 12.94 -9.22 -2.41
C ALA A 46 14.42 -9.14 -2.00
N LEU A 47 15.20 -8.24 -2.62
CA LEU A 47 16.61 -8.02 -2.25
C LEU A 47 16.77 -7.46 -0.83
N LEU A 48 15.82 -6.66 -0.38
CA LEU A 48 15.83 -6.01 0.92
C LEU A 48 15.16 -6.83 2.03
N ASP A 49 14.51 -7.95 1.69
CA ASP A 49 13.55 -8.64 2.58
C ASP A 49 12.51 -7.67 3.17
N ALA A 50 12.13 -6.66 2.38
CA ALA A 50 11.25 -5.59 2.81
C ALA A 50 9.79 -5.98 2.55
N PRO A 51 8.88 -5.85 3.54
CA PRO A 51 7.47 -6.09 3.31
C PRO A 51 6.86 -4.98 2.45
N VAL A 52 5.87 -5.33 1.64
CA VAL A 52 5.14 -4.41 0.76
C VAL A 52 3.84 -3.97 1.42
N LEU A 53 3.56 -2.67 1.41
CA LEU A 53 2.23 -2.13 1.68
C LEU A 53 1.52 -1.86 0.36
N LEU A 54 0.38 -2.51 0.12
CA LEU A 54 -0.35 -2.36 -1.15
C LEU A 54 -1.38 -1.24 -1.04
N VAL A 55 -1.26 -0.22 -1.88
CA VAL A 55 -2.29 0.82 -2.03
C VAL A 55 -3.25 0.42 -3.15
N ALA A 56 -4.55 0.31 -2.83
CA ALA A 56 -5.58 -0.14 -3.76
C ALA A 56 -6.72 0.90 -3.89
N PRO A 57 -7.40 0.99 -5.05
CA PRO A 57 -8.62 1.79 -5.18
C PRO A 57 -9.81 1.12 -4.45
N ALA A 58 -10.85 1.88 -4.13
CA ALA A 58 -12.07 1.31 -3.52
C ALA A 58 -13.01 0.61 -4.53
N GLY A 59 -12.98 1.06 -5.79
CA GLY A 59 -13.99 0.71 -6.80
C GLY A 59 -13.84 -0.68 -7.45
N LEU A 60 -14.69 -0.95 -8.44
CA LEU A 60 -14.70 -2.21 -9.20
C LEU A 60 -13.34 -2.56 -9.81
N GLY A 61 -13.02 -3.85 -9.82
CA GLY A 61 -11.74 -4.38 -10.30
C GLY A 61 -10.64 -4.45 -9.23
N THR A 62 -10.82 -3.77 -8.09
CA THR A 62 -9.82 -3.73 -7.01
C THR A 62 -9.50 -5.11 -6.45
N LEU A 63 -10.52 -5.96 -6.22
CA LEU A 63 -10.31 -7.30 -5.67
C LEU A 63 -9.39 -8.16 -6.55
N ASN A 64 -9.57 -8.09 -7.88
CA ASN A 64 -8.70 -8.79 -8.81
C ASN A 64 -7.28 -8.22 -8.80
N GLY A 65 -7.13 -6.89 -8.82
CA GLY A 65 -5.80 -6.26 -8.76
C GLY A 65 -5.04 -6.60 -7.47
N VAL A 66 -5.73 -6.60 -6.33
CA VAL A 66 -5.18 -6.98 -5.04
C VAL A 66 -4.79 -8.46 -5.03
N ALA A 67 -5.69 -9.36 -5.46
CA ALA A 67 -5.39 -10.79 -5.52
C ALA A 67 -4.18 -11.08 -6.42
N LEU A 68 -4.15 -10.55 -7.65
CA LEU A 68 -3.03 -10.73 -8.57
C LEU A 68 -1.71 -10.20 -7.99
N THR A 69 -1.75 -9.07 -7.28
CA THR A 69 -0.55 -8.50 -6.65
C THR A 69 -0.09 -9.39 -5.49
N ALA A 70 -1.01 -9.87 -4.64
CA ALA A 70 -0.70 -10.77 -3.53
C ALA A 70 -0.12 -12.11 -4.01
N GLU A 71 -0.67 -12.68 -5.09
CA GLU A 71 -0.13 -13.90 -5.73
C GLU A 71 1.33 -13.71 -6.17
N VAL A 72 1.64 -12.57 -6.79
CA VAL A 72 3.01 -12.25 -7.24
C VAL A 72 3.95 -12.08 -6.07
N LEU A 73 3.55 -11.35 -5.02
CA LEU A 73 4.37 -11.17 -3.82
C LEU A 73 4.67 -12.52 -3.16
N ARG A 74 3.65 -13.36 -2.97
CA ARG A 74 3.80 -14.70 -2.41
C ARG A 74 4.69 -15.60 -3.25
N ALA A 75 4.52 -15.60 -4.58
CA ALA A 75 5.35 -16.39 -5.49
C ALA A 75 6.83 -15.96 -5.46
N ARG A 76 7.11 -14.70 -5.12
CA ARG A 76 8.46 -14.15 -4.97
C ARG A 76 9.00 -14.20 -3.54
N GLY A 77 8.24 -14.77 -2.59
CA GLY A 77 8.62 -14.81 -1.18
C GLY A 77 8.64 -13.45 -0.49
N VAL A 78 7.98 -12.43 -1.07
CA VAL A 78 7.91 -11.08 -0.50
C VAL A 78 6.66 -10.96 0.38
N GLY A 79 6.83 -10.50 1.61
CA GLY A 79 5.72 -10.30 2.53
C GLY A 79 4.80 -9.17 2.09
N LEU A 80 3.48 -9.40 2.13
CA LEU A 80 2.47 -8.34 2.02
C LEU A 80 2.09 -7.90 3.44
N LEU A 81 2.50 -6.71 3.85
CA LEU A 81 2.21 -6.14 5.17
C LEU A 81 0.71 -5.94 5.37
N GLY A 82 0.03 -5.46 4.33
CA GLY A 82 -1.39 -5.18 4.34
C GLY A 82 -1.82 -4.32 3.15
N VAL A 83 -3.10 -3.97 3.14
CA VAL A 83 -3.71 -3.14 2.10
C VAL A 83 -4.17 -1.81 2.69
N VAL A 84 -3.99 -0.73 1.96
CA VAL A 84 -4.60 0.58 2.25
C VAL A 84 -5.46 1.00 1.08
N VAL A 85 -6.70 1.43 1.35
CA VAL A 85 -7.51 2.10 0.32
C VAL A 85 -6.97 3.53 0.15
N GLY A 86 -6.36 3.81 -1.00
CA GLY A 86 -5.65 5.07 -1.24
C GLY A 86 -6.55 6.30 -1.41
N SER A 87 -7.83 6.08 -1.73
CA SER A 87 -8.85 7.13 -1.83
C SER A 87 -10.22 6.54 -1.54
N TRP A 88 -10.68 6.69 -0.31
CA TRP A 88 -12.00 6.27 0.14
C TRP A 88 -13.03 7.39 -0.15
N PRO A 89 -14.06 7.11 -0.97
CA PRO A 89 -15.03 8.12 -1.38
C PRO A 89 -15.89 8.60 -0.21
N GLY A 90 -16.27 9.88 -0.22
CA GLY A 90 -17.20 10.44 0.78
C GLY A 90 -18.61 9.83 0.72
N CYS A 91 -19.00 9.33 -0.45
CA CYS A 91 -20.24 8.58 -0.68
C CYS A 91 -19.88 7.27 -1.41
N PRO A 92 -19.48 6.20 -0.68
CA PRO A 92 -19.13 4.93 -1.30
C PRO A 92 -20.35 4.31 -1.97
N ASP A 93 -20.17 3.74 -3.17
CA ASP A 93 -21.19 2.92 -3.81
C ASP A 93 -21.22 1.50 -3.23
N LEU A 94 -22.13 0.65 -3.71
CA LEU A 94 -22.23 -0.73 -3.22
C LEU A 94 -20.93 -1.51 -3.46
N ALA A 95 -20.26 -1.28 -4.60
CA ALA A 95 -19.01 -1.97 -4.93
C ALA A 95 -17.91 -1.61 -3.93
N ALA A 96 -17.72 -0.33 -3.61
CA ALA A 96 -16.74 0.13 -2.64
C ALA A 96 -16.96 -0.48 -1.25
N ARG A 97 -18.23 -0.56 -0.79
CA ARG A 97 -18.58 -1.18 0.49
C ARG A 97 -18.31 -2.69 0.53
N CYS A 98 -18.73 -3.41 -0.52
CA CYS A 98 -18.47 -4.85 -0.63
C CYS A 98 -16.97 -5.13 -0.70
N ASN A 99 -16.24 -4.40 -1.56
CA ASN A 99 -14.81 -4.55 -1.71
C ASN A 99 -14.07 -4.34 -0.40
N LEU A 100 -14.43 -3.33 0.40
CA LEU A 100 -13.81 -3.06 1.69
C LEU A 100 -13.84 -4.28 2.63
N THR A 101 -14.97 -5.00 2.63
CA THR A 101 -15.15 -6.23 3.43
C THR A 101 -14.32 -7.39 2.89
N ASP A 102 -14.21 -7.52 1.56
CA ASP A 102 -13.56 -8.67 0.90
C ASP A 102 -12.05 -8.50 0.73
N LEU A 103 -11.53 -7.26 0.78
CA LEU A 103 -10.12 -6.94 0.57
C LEU A 103 -9.15 -7.75 1.44
N PRO A 104 -9.35 -7.90 2.77
CA PRO A 104 -8.45 -8.70 3.59
C PRO A 104 -8.37 -10.17 3.15
N ALA A 105 -9.50 -10.74 2.72
CA ALA A 105 -9.59 -12.13 2.33
C ALA A 105 -8.84 -12.38 1.01
N VAL A 106 -9.05 -11.54 -0.01
CA VAL A 106 -8.37 -11.69 -1.31
C VAL A 106 -6.88 -11.32 -1.25
N ALA A 107 -6.49 -10.43 -0.34
CA ALA A 107 -5.09 -10.07 -0.11
C ALA A 107 -4.33 -11.15 0.68
N GLY A 108 -5.01 -11.89 1.55
CA GLY A 108 -4.36 -12.72 2.57
C GLY A 108 -3.58 -11.87 3.58
N ALA A 109 -3.96 -10.60 3.77
CA ALA A 109 -3.26 -9.61 4.58
C ALA A 109 -4.28 -8.61 5.16
N PRO A 110 -3.98 -7.93 6.29
CA PRO A 110 -4.93 -7.02 6.93
C PRO A 110 -5.20 -5.78 6.10
N LEU A 111 -6.40 -5.20 6.26
CA LEU A 111 -6.68 -3.83 5.84
C LEU A 111 -6.09 -2.89 6.91
N LEU A 112 -5.14 -2.04 6.52
CA LEU A 112 -4.37 -1.17 7.41
C LEU A 112 -4.72 0.31 7.24
N GLY A 113 -5.70 0.66 6.42
CA GLY A 113 -6.16 2.03 6.33
C GLY A 113 -7.09 2.32 5.18
N ALA A 114 -7.72 3.50 5.28
CA ALA A 114 -8.56 4.08 4.24
C ALA A 114 -8.35 5.60 4.24
N VAL A 115 -7.59 6.10 3.27
CA VAL A 115 -7.28 7.53 3.13
C VAL A 115 -8.47 8.23 2.51
N PRO A 116 -9.02 9.33 3.09
CA PRO A 116 -10.17 10.02 2.52
C PRO A 116 -9.88 10.58 1.12
N GLU A 117 -10.87 10.52 0.25
CA GLU A 117 -10.86 11.23 -1.03
C GLU A 117 -10.50 12.71 -0.83
N GLY A 118 -9.63 13.23 -1.70
CA GLY A 118 -9.16 14.61 -1.64
C GLY A 118 -8.12 14.89 -0.56
N ALA A 119 -7.62 13.89 0.19
CA ALA A 119 -6.60 14.09 1.22
C ALA A 119 -5.34 14.80 0.69
N GLY A 120 -4.93 14.53 -0.56
CA GLY A 120 -3.78 15.20 -1.20
C GLY A 120 -3.95 16.71 -1.42
N GLY A 121 -5.19 17.23 -1.36
CA GLY A 121 -5.48 18.66 -1.46
C GLY A 121 -5.53 19.40 -0.11
N LEU A 122 -5.35 18.69 1.01
CA LEU A 122 -5.40 19.31 2.34
C LEU A 122 -4.16 20.17 2.61
N SER A 123 -4.33 21.22 3.41
CA SER A 123 -3.17 21.97 3.90
C SER A 123 -2.27 21.07 4.76
N PRO A 124 -0.94 21.29 4.79
CA PRO A 124 -0.02 20.48 5.58
C PRO A 124 -0.42 20.36 7.06
N ALA A 125 -0.98 21.43 7.65
CA ALA A 125 -1.45 21.42 9.03
C ALA A 125 -2.67 20.51 9.24
N VAL A 126 -3.63 20.54 8.30
CA VAL A 126 -4.83 19.68 8.37
C VAL A 126 -4.47 18.22 8.07
N PHE A 127 -3.62 17.98 7.07
CA PHE A 127 -3.14 16.64 6.73
C PHE A 127 -2.48 15.98 7.93
N ARG A 128 -1.47 16.63 8.55
CA ARG A 128 -0.78 16.08 9.72
C ARG A 128 -1.69 15.77 10.91
N ARG A 129 -2.68 16.65 11.17
CA ARG A 129 -3.62 16.44 12.27
C ARG A 129 -4.53 15.22 12.04
N ARG A 130 -4.88 14.94 10.78
CA ARG A 130 -5.86 13.91 10.42
C ARG A 130 -5.23 12.59 9.97
N ALA A 131 -3.97 12.57 9.54
CA ALA A 131 -3.35 11.38 8.96
C ALA A 131 -3.39 10.14 9.88
N ALA A 132 -3.25 10.36 11.19
CA ALA A 132 -3.35 9.29 12.18
C ALA A 132 -4.75 8.63 12.20
N ASP A 133 -5.81 9.34 11.79
CA ASP A 133 -7.18 8.80 11.72
C ASP A 133 -7.42 7.89 10.51
N TRP A 134 -6.46 7.75 9.60
CA TRP A 134 -6.66 7.04 8.33
C TRP A 134 -5.88 5.73 8.25
N LEU A 135 -4.94 5.52 9.16
CA LEU A 135 -4.02 4.39 9.16
C LEU A 135 -4.08 3.63 10.48
N ALA A 136 -3.93 2.32 10.41
CA ALA A 136 -3.96 1.43 11.56
C ALA A 136 -2.73 1.64 12.48
N PRO A 137 -2.77 1.15 13.73
CA PRO A 137 -1.66 1.27 14.68
C PRO A 137 -0.32 0.70 14.17
N GLU A 138 -0.36 -0.34 13.33
CA GLU A 138 0.81 -0.94 12.67
C GLU A 138 1.56 0.06 11.78
N LEU A 139 0.86 1.09 11.29
CA LEU A 139 1.40 2.19 10.48
C LEU A 139 1.52 3.50 11.30
N GLY A 140 1.41 3.43 12.63
CA GLY A 140 1.55 4.57 13.53
C GLY A 140 0.30 5.46 13.65
N GLY A 141 -0.86 4.98 13.20
CA GLY A 141 -2.13 5.70 13.35
C GLY A 141 -3.01 5.15 14.48
N ARG A 142 -4.31 5.46 14.40
CA ARG A 142 -5.36 5.10 15.37
C ARG A 142 -6.66 4.66 14.70
N TRP A 143 -6.63 4.40 13.40
CA TRP A 143 -7.76 3.91 12.64
C TRP A 143 -8.01 2.43 12.95
N ASP A 144 -9.28 2.03 12.99
CA ASP A 144 -9.70 0.66 13.31
C ASP A 144 -10.49 0.07 12.13
N ALA A 145 -10.00 -1.06 11.60
CA ALA A 145 -10.58 -1.68 10.42
C ALA A 145 -12.01 -2.18 10.66
N ALA A 146 -12.27 -2.78 11.83
CA ALA A 146 -13.57 -3.36 12.14
C ALA A 146 -14.65 -2.27 12.28
N ALA A 147 -14.36 -1.21 13.05
CA ALA A 147 -15.24 -0.06 13.21
C ALA A 147 -15.45 0.68 11.89
N PHE A 148 -14.41 0.84 11.07
CA PHE A 148 -14.53 1.48 9.78
C PHE A 148 -15.41 0.69 8.81
N THR A 149 -15.19 -0.63 8.69
CA THR A 149 -16.02 -1.49 7.83
C THR A 149 -17.47 -1.54 8.32
N ALA A 150 -17.70 -1.58 9.63
CA ALA A 150 -19.05 -1.54 10.21
C ALA A 150 -19.78 -0.21 9.95
N ALA A 151 -19.06 0.91 9.95
CA ALA A 151 -19.63 2.23 9.62
C ALA A 151 -19.81 2.45 8.12
N ALA A 152 -19.01 1.75 7.31
CA ALA A 152 -19.04 1.84 5.86
C ALA A 152 -20.11 0.94 5.22
N GLY A 153 -20.52 -0.15 5.87
CA GLY A 153 -21.55 -1.09 5.38
C GLY A 153 -22.96 -0.52 5.39
#